data_AF-A0AAD2FXX4-F1
#
_entry.id   AF-A0AAD2FXX4-F1
#
_cell.length_a   1.000
_cell.length_b   1.000
_cell.length_c   1.000
_cell.angle_alpha   90.00
_cell.angle_beta   90.00
_cell.angle_gamma   90.00
#
_symmetry.space_group_name_H-M   'P 1'
#
loop_
_entity.id
_entity.type
_entity.pdbx_description
1 polymer ?
#
loop_
_entity_poly.entity_id
_entity_poly.type
_entity_poly.pdbx_seq_one_letter_code
_entity_poly.pdbx_strand_id
1 'polypeptide(L)'
;MSTPVAISKKPCLCGYDSSSCGGGHMTSQLNNSSRKRKLQGASYFDDVLMEGMKNLSFDQIQREQELLHGVADDVDLDDNTIDDLLLELESHLHRMKKGTAYELAERQDPSYVSNREFHLAFLRSSHFEPKASAAKMITFFKYKQDLFGEDSLVRDITVQDLNQDDLSCLLDGNIQFSPFRDRSGRTIFAEFLGLRTKTTIRTVLRARLYMLANSVETMIDISKGSVIIGYLVEQYGGCWKEESCLWKLSLSDLTAFIYVTAIQ
;
A
#
# COMPACT_ATOMS: atom_id res chain seq x y z
N MET A 1 -20.09 -35.75 24.82
CA MET A 1 -21.44 -35.53 24.29
C MET A 1 -21.77 -34.05 24.50
N SER A 2 -21.49 -33.24 23.48
CA SER A 2 -21.58 -31.78 23.57
C SER A 2 -22.89 -31.33 22.95
N THR A 3 -23.72 -30.66 23.74
CA THR A 3 -25.01 -30.10 23.30
C THR A 3 -24.78 -28.90 22.37
N PRO A 4 -25.54 -28.77 21.27
CA PRO A 4 -25.41 -27.63 20.36
C PRO A 4 -26.02 -26.36 20.97
N VAL A 5 -25.30 -25.26 20.88
CA VAL A 5 -25.73 -23.92 21.28
C VAL A 5 -26.69 -23.37 20.23
N ALA A 6 -27.90 -23.02 20.64
CA ALA A 6 -28.92 -22.42 19.79
C ALA A 6 -28.54 -20.98 19.45
N ILE A 7 -28.28 -20.71 18.16
CA ILE A 7 -28.08 -19.35 17.63
C ILE A 7 -29.44 -18.68 17.49
N SER A 8 -29.73 -17.74 18.40
CA SER A 8 -30.91 -16.88 18.36
C SER A 8 -30.84 -15.94 17.15
N LYS A 9 -31.72 -16.17 16.16
CA LYS A 9 -31.92 -15.27 15.02
C LYS A 9 -32.43 -13.92 15.53
N LYS A 10 -31.60 -12.88 15.45
CA LYS A 10 -32.05 -11.49 15.62
C LYS A 10 -32.98 -11.13 14.44
N PRO A 11 -34.13 -10.50 14.69
CA PRO A 11 -35.00 -10.02 13.62
C PRO A 11 -34.34 -8.85 12.88
N CYS A 12 -34.26 -8.94 11.56
CA CYS A 12 -33.91 -7.82 10.70
C CYS A 12 -35.03 -6.78 10.77
N LEU A 13 -34.77 -5.65 11.43
CA LEU A 13 -35.61 -4.46 11.40
C LEU A 13 -35.35 -3.70 10.09
N CYS A 14 -35.88 -4.20 8.99
CA CYS A 14 -36.13 -3.41 7.79
C CYS A 14 -37.64 -3.28 7.59
N GLY A 15 -38.25 -2.35 8.35
CA GLY A 15 -39.59 -1.85 8.04
C GLY A 15 -39.50 -0.98 6.79
N TYR A 16 -39.61 -1.59 5.62
CA TYR A 16 -39.80 -0.88 4.36
C TYR A 16 -41.29 -1.00 4.00
N ASP A 17 -42.03 0.09 4.22
CA ASP A 17 -43.41 0.22 3.77
C ASP A 17 -43.46 0.18 2.23
N SER A 18 -44.04 -0.90 1.73
CA SER A 18 -44.29 -1.15 0.31
C SER A 18 -45.65 -0.58 -0.10
N SER A 19 -45.76 0.74 -0.21
CA SER A 19 -47.00 1.38 -0.67
C SER A 19 -46.80 2.75 -1.31
N SER A 20 -46.27 2.79 -2.54
CA SER A 20 -46.56 3.83 -3.56
C SER A 20 -45.73 3.60 -4.83
N CYS A 21 -46.21 2.75 -5.73
CA CYS A 21 -45.70 2.69 -7.11
C CYS A 21 -46.48 3.72 -7.95
N GLY A 22 -46.09 4.98 -7.84
CA GLY A 22 -46.50 6.04 -8.77
C GLY A 22 -45.65 5.98 -10.04
N GLY A 23 -46.22 5.55 -11.15
CA GLY A 23 -45.59 5.53 -12.47
C GLY A 23 -45.35 6.95 -13.00
N GLY A 24 -44.16 7.49 -12.75
CA GLY A 24 -43.67 8.73 -13.38
C GLY A 24 -42.80 8.40 -14.58
N HIS A 25 -43.34 8.60 -15.78
CA HIS A 25 -42.60 8.52 -17.04
C HIS A 25 -41.71 9.78 -17.18
N MET A 26 -40.53 9.78 -16.55
CA MET A 26 -39.53 10.85 -16.71
C MET A 26 -38.63 10.56 -17.91
N THR A 27 -38.60 11.53 -18.82
CA THR A 27 -37.86 11.56 -20.08
C THR A 27 -36.34 11.52 -19.86
N SER A 28 -35.69 10.50 -20.43
CA SER A 28 -34.28 10.14 -20.28
C SER A 28 -33.35 10.85 -21.28
N GLN A 29 -33.30 12.18 -21.30
CA GLN A 29 -32.48 12.92 -22.29
C GLN A 29 -31.19 13.58 -21.79
N LEU A 30 -30.80 13.42 -20.51
CA LEU A 30 -29.61 14.11 -19.96
C LEU A 30 -28.33 13.27 -19.78
N ASN A 31 -28.25 12.01 -20.24
CA ASN A 31 -27.11 11.12 -19.90
C ASN A 31 -26.07 10.81 -21.00
N ASN A 32 -26.19 11.37 -22.21
CA ASN A 32 -25.24 11.03 -23.29
C ASN A 32 -23.89 11.77 -23.19
N SER A 33 -23.86 12.99 -22.65
CA SER A 33 -22.64 13.82 -22.57
C SER A 33 -21.64 13.32 -21.52
N SER A 34 -22.12 12.79 -20.41
CA SER A 34 -21.28 12.23 -19.33
C SER A 34 -20.70 10.87 -19.72
N ARG A 35 -21.42 10.07 -20.52
CA ARG A 35 -20.93 8.79 -21.02
C ARG A 35 -19.82 8.95 -22.05
N LYS A 36 -19.89 10.00 -22.89
CA LYS A 36 -18.87 10.32 -23.90
C LYS A 36 -17.52 10.73 -23.28
N ARG A 37 -17.55 11.43 -22.13
CA ARG A 37 -16.32 11.80 -21.38
C ARG A 37 -15.63 10.62 -20.71
N LYS A 38 -16.38 9.62 -20.20
CA LYS A 38 -15.80 8.41 -19.60
C LYS A 38 -15.04 7.54 -20.62
N LEU A 39 -15.48 7.51 -21.88
CA LEU A 39 -14.84 6.71 -22.93
C LEU A 39 -13.52 7.30 -23.44
N GLN A 40 -13.33 8.62 -23.37
CA GLN A 40 -12.09 9.27 -23.80
C GLN A 40 -10.90 9.03 -22.85
N GLY A 41 -11.16 8.85 -21.54
CA GLY A 41 -10.12 8.62 -20.56
C GLY A 41 -9.44 7.25 -20.69
N ALA A 42 -10.18 6.21 -21.08
CA ALA A 42 -9.64 4.86 -21.22
C ALA A 42 -8.63 4.77 -22.38
N SER A 43 -8.94 5.38 -23.54
CA SER A 43 -8.05 5.37 -24.71
C SER A 43 -6.70 6.04 -24.45
N TYR A 44 -6.68 7.13 -23.66
CA TYR A 44 -5.46 7.90 -23.43
C TYR A 44 -4.40 7.10 -22.66
N PHE A 45 -4.81 6.34 -21.64
CA PHE A 45 -3.89 5.52 -20.86
C PHE A 45 -3.27 4.40 -21.71
N ASP A 46 -4.07 3.75 -22.54
CA ASP A 46 -3.58 2.71 -23.44
C ASP A 46 -2.58 3.27 -24.46
N ASP A 47 -2.81 4.48 -24.98
CA ASP A 47 -1.90 5.14 -25.92
C ASP A 47 -0.54 5.47 -25.28
N VAL A 48 -0.54 6.05 -24.07
CA VAL A 48 0.69 6.35 -23.32
C VAL A 48 1.44 5.07 -22.94
N LEU A 49 0.71 4.02 -22.53
CA LEU A 49 1.30 2.71 -22.22
C LEU A 49 1.92 2.08 -23.46
N MET A 50 1.21 2.10 -24.60
CA MET A 50 1.72 1.60 -25.87
C MET A 50 2.96 2.37 -26.33
N GLU A 51 3.00 3.69 -26.16
CA GLU A 51 4.17 4.50 -26.50
C GLU A 51 5.38 4.16 -25.62
N GLY A 52 5.18 3.99 -24.32
CA GLY A 52 6.22 3.54 -23.40
C GLY A 52 6.76 2.16 -23.79
N MET A 53 5.88 1.20 -24.09
CA MET A 53 6.29 -0.16 -24.46
C MET A 53 7.00 -0.21 -25.83
N LYS A 54 6.70 0.69 -26.76
CA LYS A 54 7.39 0.76 -28.06
C LYS A 54 8.87 1.15 -27.95
N ASN A 55 9.25 1.87 -26.88
CA ASN A 55 10.62 2.36 -26.69
C ASN A 55 11.51 1.36 -25.94
N LEU A 56 10.94 0.27 -25.42
CA LEU A 56 11.68 -0.76 -24.69
C LEU A 56 12.04 -1.92 -25.63
N SER A 57 13.22 -2.51 -25.43
CA SER A 57 13.54 -3.79 -26.08
C SER A 57 12.68 -4.92 -25.49
N PHE A 58 12.55 -6.02 -26.23
CA PHE A 58 11.84 -7.21 -25.74
C PHE A 58 12.39 -7.69 -24.39
N ASP A 59 13.71 -7.72 -24.23
CA ASP A 59 14.37 -8.14 -22.99
C ASP A 59 14.09 -7.19 -21.82
N GLN A 60 13.97 -5.89 -22.08
CA GLN A 60 13.57 -4.92 -21.05
C GLN A 60 12.13 -5.13 -20.62
N ILE A 61 11.20 -5.32 -21.57
CA ILE A 61 9.79 -5.58 -21.25
C ILE A 61 9.65 -6.86 -20.42
N GLN A 62 10.33 -7.94 -20.84
CA GLN A 62 10.37 -9.21 -20.13
C GLN A 62 10.84 -9.00 -18.68
N ARG A 63 11.97 -8.29 -18.49
CA ARG A 63 12.52 -7.99 -17.17
C ARG A 63 11.55 -7.17 -16.31
N GLU A 64 10.95 -6.12 -16.85
CA GLU A 64 9.98 -5.29 -16.11
C GLU A 64 8.73 -6.09 -15.72
N GLN A 65 8.26 -7.01 -16.58
CA GLN A 65 7.18 -7.92 -16.22
C GLN A 65 7.61 -8.87 -15.10
N GLU A 66 8.79 -9.46 -15.19
CA GLU A 66 9.31 -10.36 -14.16
C GLU A 66 9.42 -9.65 -12.80
N LEU A 67 9.88 -8.40 -12.80
CA LEU A 67 9.91 -7.53 -11.62
C LEU A 67 8.51 -7.27 -11.06
N LEU A 68 7.57 -6.84 -11.90
CA LEU A 68 6.17 -6.58 -11.50
C LEU A 68 5.52 -7.83 -10.90
N HIS A 69 5.80 -9.00 -11.48
CA HIS A 69 5.28 -10.27 -11.03
C HIS A 69 6.05 -10.85 -9.82
N GLY A 70 7.21 -10.28 -9.47
CA GLY A 70 8.08 -10.76 -8.40
C GLY A 70 8.76 -12.10 -8.72
N VAL A 71 8.81 -12.46 -10.00
CA VAL A 71 9.43 -13.70 -10.48
C VAL A 71 10.85 -13.49 -10.99
N ALA A 72 11.34 -12.24 -10.99
CA ALA A 72 12.73 -11.94 -11.26
C ALA A 72 13.62 -12.67 -10.24
N ASP A 73 14.74 -13.20 -10.74
CA ASP A 73 15.75 -13.86 -9.91
C ASP A 73 16.35 -12.85 -8.92
N ASP A 74 16.59 -13.31 -7.70
CA ASP A 74 17.30 -12.52 -6.71
C ASP A 74 18.74 -12.29 -7.19
N VAL A 75 19.21 -11.06 -7.11
CA VAL A 75 20.58 -10.73 -7.49
C VAL A 75 21.49 -11.16 -6.34
N ASP A 76 22.21 -12.28 -6.54
CA ASP A 76 23.25 -12.73 -5.62
C ASP A 76 24.47 -11.81 -5.74
N LEU A 77 24.49 -10.77 -4.91
CA LEU A 77 25.64 -9.90 -4.72
C LEU A 77 26.55 -10.49 -3.63
N ASP A 78 27.87 -10.43 -3.84
CA ASP A 78 28.82 -10.80 -2.80
C ASP A 78 28.90 -9.71 -1.71
N ASP A 79 29.38 -10.11 -0.54
CA ASP A 79 29.43 -9.24 0.64
C ASP A 79 30.23 -7.94 0.42
N ASN A 80 31.30 -7.98 -0.39
CA ASN A 80 32.10 -6.77 -0.65
C ASN A 80 31.32 -5.78 -1.53
N THR A 81 30.62 -6.27 -2.54
CA THR A 81 29.74 -5.43 -3.37
C THR A 81 28.64 -4.80 -2.52
N ILE A 82 28.08 -5.54 -1.56
CA ILE A 82 27.09 -4.99 -0.62
C ILE A 82 27.70 -3.90 0.27
N ASP A 83 28.92 -4.09 0.76
CA ASP A 83 29.63 -3.09 1.56
C ASP A 83 29.89 -1.80 0.78
N ASP A 84 30.34 -1.92 -0.48
CA ASP A 84 30.56 -0.77 -1.36
C ASP A 84 29.26 0.02 -1.59
N LEU A 85 28.15 -0.67 -1.83
CA LEU A 85 26.83 -0.06 -2.02
C LEU A 85 26.31 0.65 -0.75
N LEU A 86 26.58 0.08 0.43
CA LEU A 86 26.22 0.69 1.70
C LEU A 86 27.05 1.96 1.97
N LEU A 87 28.34 1.94 1.65
CA LEU A 87 29.20 3.13 1.73
C LEU A 87 28.71 4.23 0.78
N GLU A 88 28.29 3.86 -0.45
CA GLU A 88 27.73 4.81 -1.40
C GLU A 88 26.37 5.38 -0.91
N LEU A 89 25.51 4.54 -0.33
CA LEU A 89 24.24 4.95 0.28
C LEU A 89 24.47 5.99 1.38
N GLU A 90 25.40 5.74 2.30
CA GLU A 90 25.75 6.66 3.38
C GLU A 90 26.26 8.01 2.86
N SER A 91 27.09 7.98 1.81
CA SER A 91 27.56 9.20 1.13
C SER A 91 26.40 10.02 0.57
N HIS A 92 25.39 9.37 -0.02
CA HIS A 92 24.17 10.04 -0.48
C HIS A 92 23.32 10.59 0.67
N LEU A 93 23.11 9.81 1.72
CA LEU A 93 22.38 10.25 2.92
C LEU A 93 23.04 11.47 3.56
N HIS A 94 24.37 11.49 3.68
CA HIS A 94 25.11 12.63 4.23
C HIS A 94 24.83 13.93 3.48
N ARG A 95 24.70 13.88 2.15
CA ARG A 95 24.42 15.05 1.31
C ARG A 95 22.96 15.52 1.41
N MET A 96 22.03 14.58 1.60
CA MET A 96 20.59 14.84 1.51
C MET A 96 19.92 15.07 2.87
N LYS A 97 20.51 14.63 3.99
CA LYS A 97 19.83 14.57 5.30
C LYS A 97 19.56 15.92 5.96
N LYS A 98 20.27 16.99 5.60
CA LYS A 98 20.19 18.28 6.30
C LYS A 98 18.77 18.84 6.33
N GLY A 99 18.25 19.11 7.52
CA GLY A 99 16.90 19.63 7.78
C GLY A 99 15.78 18.59 7.62
N THR A 100 16.11 17.31 7.52
CA THR A 100 15.12 16.24 7.31
C THR A 100 14.78 15.49 8.61
N ALA A 101 13.66 14.77 8.61
CA ALA A 101 13.30 13.86 9.70
C ALA A 101 14.36 12.76 9.95
N TYR A 102 15.09 12.37 8.90
CA TYR A 102 16.21 11.43 9.00
C TYR A 102 17.35 11.98 9.88
N GLU A 103 17.75 13.25 9.67
CA GLU A 103 18.79 13.88 10.52
C GLU A 103 18.32 14.02 11.97
N LEU A 104 17.02 14.25 12.20
CA LEU A 104 16.47 14.22 13.55
C LEU A 104 16.58 12.82 14.18
N ALA A 105 16.19 11.77 13.46
CA ALA A 105 16.29 10.39 13.92
C ALA A 105 17.75 9.99 14.21
N GLU A 106 18.68 10.33 13.30
CA GLU A 106 20.11 10.04 13.45
C GLU A 106 20.70 10.74 14.67
N ARG A 107 20.26 11.95 15.02
CA ARG A 107 20.68 12.64 16.25
C ARG A 107 20.11 12.01 17.52
N GLN A 108 18.90 11.44 17.45
CA GLN A 108 18.23 10.81 18.59
C GLN A 108 18.85 9.44 18.89
N ASP A 109 19.02 8.61 17.87
CA ASP A 109 19.64 7.28 17.99
C ASP A 109 20.39 6.93 16.69
N PRO A 110 21.71 7.20 16.65
CA PRO A 110 22.52 6.83 15.51
C PRO A 110 22.50 5.33 15.25
N SER A 111 22.42 4.49 16.30
CA SER A 111 22.52 3.04 16.18
C SER A 111 21.30 2.38 15.54
N TYR A 112 20.12 2.97 15.76
CA TYR A 112 18.90 2.56 15.07
C TYR A 112 18.98 2.88 13.58
N VAL A 113 19.37 4.12 13.25
CA VAL A 113 19.37 4.61 11.87
C VAL A 113 20.49 3.98 11.04
N SER A 114 21.70 3.81 11.59
CA SER A 114 22.85 3.21 10.90
C SER A 114 22.86 1.68 10.93
N ASN A 115 21.74 1.05 11.30
CA ASN A 115 21.64 -0.40 11.30
C ASN A 115 21.83 -0.96 9.87
N ARG A 116 22.79 -1.88 9.73
CA ARG A 116 23.15 -2.47 8.44
C ARG A 116 21.95 -3.14 7.74
N GLU A 117 21.19 -3.96 8.46
CA GLU A 117 20.02 -4.65 7.90
C GLU A 117 18.94 -3.66 7.48
N PHE A 118 18.77 -2.58 8.26
CA PHE A 118 17.84 -1.50 7.92
C PHE A 118 18.23 -0.79 6.62
N HIS A 119 19.50 -0.40 6.46
CA HIS A 119 20.01 0.17 5.20
C HIS A 119 19.86 -0.80 4.02
N LEU A 120 20.21 -2.08 4.23
CA LEU A 120 20.12 -3.11 3.21
C LEU A 120 18.69 -3.33 2.74
N ALA A 121 17.69 -3.16 3.63
CA ALA A 121 16.30 -3.24 3.25
C ALA A 121 15.89 -2.17 2.21
N PHE A 122 16.39 -0.94 2.35
CA PHE A 122 16.15 0.11 1.36
C PHE A 122 16.86 -0.17 0.04
N LEU A 123 18.13 -0.64 0.08
CA LEU A 123 18.89 -1.05 -1.10
C LEU A 123 18.13 -2.12 -1.89
N ARG A 124 17.71 -3.19 -1.22
CA ARG A 124 16.89 -4.25 -1.83
C ARG A 124 15.61 -3.67 -2.45
N SER A 125 14.92 -2.78 -1.75
CA SER A 125 13.68 -2.16 -2.24
C SER A 125 13.87 -1.27 -3.47
N SER A 126 15.09 -0.82 -3.76
CA SER A 126 15.43 0.03 -4.92
C SER A 126 16.41 -0.64 -5.87
N HIS A 127 16.38 -1.97 -5.95
CA HIS A 127 17.23 -2.76 -6.85
C HIS A 127 18.72 -2.40 -6.73
N PHE A 128 19.17 -2.17 -5.51
CA PHE A 128 20.53 -1.81 -5.15
C PHE A 128 21.01 -0.47 -5.74
N GLU A 129 20.11 0.46 -6.06
CA GLU A 129 20.48 1.85 -6.41
C GLU A 129 20.65 2.75 -5.17
N PRO A 130 21.89 3.12 -4.76
CA PRO A 130 22.12 3.79 -3.47
C PRO A 130 21.48 5.17 -3.38
N LYS A 131 21.50 5.94 -4.47
CA LYS A 131 20.85 7.26 -4.53
C LYS A 131 19.34 7.19 -4.37
N ALA A 132 18.69 6.23 -5.02
CA ALA A 132 17.25 6.02 -4.92
C ALA A 132 16.87 5.53 -3.51
N SER A 133 17.66 4.64 -2.93
CA SER A 133 17.55 4.21 -1.54
C SER A 133 17.62 5.36 -0.55
N ALA A 134 18.61 6.25 -0.66
CA ALA A 134 18.74 7.41 0.22
C ALA A 134 17.50 8.30 0.18
N ALA A 135 16.95 8.54 -1.02
CA ALA A 135 15.72 9.31 -1.19
C ALA A 135 14.52 8.62 -0.52
N LYS A 136 14.38 7.29 -0.67
CA LYS A 136 13.33 6.50 -0.03
C LYS A 136 13.45 6.52 1.49
N MET A 137 14.67 6.44 2.05
CA MET A 137 14.89 6.53 3.51
C MET A 137 14.47 7.88 4.08
N ILE A 138 14.87 8.99 3.46
CA ILE A 138 14.47 10.34 3.90
C ILE A 138 12.95 10.49 3.88
N THR A 139 12.33 9.98 2.81
CA THR A 139 10.88 9.96 2.62
C THR A 139 10.18 9.13 3.69
N PHE A 140 10.71 7.94 4.01
CA PHE A 140 10.20 7.06 5.05
C PHE A 140 10.19 7.74 6.43
N PHE A 141 11.31 8.35 6.86
CA PHE A 141 11.36 9.03 8.16
C PHE A 141 10.44 10.24 8.21
N LYS A 142 10.31 10.99 7.10
CA LYS A 142 9.35 12.09 7.01
C LYS A 142 7.92 11.58 7.25
N TYR A 143 7.52 10.51 6.57
CA TYR A 143 6.21 9.91 6.77
C TYR A 143 6.00 9.36 8.18
N LYS A 144 7.02 8.70 8.74
CA LYS A 144 6.97 8.17 10.10
C LYS A 144 6.75 9.31 11.11
N GLN A 145 7.47 10.44 10.94
CA GLN A 145 7.30 11.64 11.76
C GLN A 145 5.90 12.24 11.57
N ASP A 146 5.46 12.41 10.32
CA ASP A 146 4.16 13.01 10.00
C ASP A 146 3.00 12.21 10.61
N LEU A 147 3.12 10.88 10.67
CA LEU A 147 2.08 9.98 11.18
C LEU A 147 2.14 9.79 12.70
N PHE A 148 3.33 9.60 13.28
CA PHE A 148 3.54 9.16 14.68
C PHE A 148 4.28 10.15 15.58
N GLY A 149 4.73 11.29 15.04
CA GLY A 149 5.49 12.29 15.77
C GLY A 149 6.98 11.93 15.90
N GLU A 150 7.72 12.84 16.52
CA GLU A 150 9.19 12.77 16.64
C GLU A 150 9.66 11.63 17.55
N ASP A 151 8.94 11.36 18.65
CA ASP A 151 9.29 10.35 19.65
C ASP A 151 9.25 8.91 19.11
N SER A 152 8.66 8.72 17.92
CA SER A 152 8.51 7.41 17.29
C SER A 152 9.55 7.17 16.20
N LEU A 153 10.44 8.13 15.90
CA LEU A 153 11.36 8.01 14.77
C LEU A 153 12.38 6.87 14.96
N VAL A 154 12.93 6.75 16.17
CA VAL A 154 14.05 5.86 16.50
C VAL A 154 13.67 4.52 17.14
N ARG A 155 12.41 4.12 17.01
CA ARG A 155 11.92 2.85 17.52
C ARG A 155 10.88 2.25 16.61
N ASP A 156 10.67 0.95 16.74
CA ASP A 156 9.63 0.27 15.97
C ASP A 156 8.23 0.68 16.47
N ILE A 157 7.29 0.74 15.54
CA ILE A 157 5.91 1.11 15.83
C ILE A 157 5.21 -0.09 16.46
N THR A 158 4.76 0.09 17.69
CA THR A 158 4.07 -0.92 18.49
C THR A 158 2.58 -0.63 18.57
N VAL A 159 1.81 -1.57 19.13
CA VAL A 159 0.37 -1.37 19.39
C VAL A 159 0.12 -0.17 20.32
N GLN A 160 1.06 0.17 21.20
CA GLN A 160 0.93 1.29 22.14
C GLN A 160 0.98 2.65 21.44
N ASP A 161 1.54 2.68 20.22
CA ASP A 161 1.63 3.88 19.40
C ASP A 161 0.32 4.17 18.65
N LEU A 162 -0.64 3.24 18.69
CA LEU A 162 -1.93 3.34 18.03
C LEU A 162 -2.99 3.89 18.98
N ASN A 163 -3.80 4.83 18.49
CA ASN A 163 -4.94 5.33 19.25
C ASN A 163 -6.16 4.41 19.09
N GLN A 164 -7.25 4.72 19.79
CA GLN A 164 -8.45 3.89 19.76
C GLN A 164 -9.07 3.77 18.35
N ASP A 165 -8.98 4.81 17.52
CA ASP A 165 -9.50 4.80 16.15
C ASP A 165 -8.63 3.93 15.23
N ASP A 166 -7.30 4.00 15.40
CA ASP A 166 -6.35 3.15 14.68
C ASP A 166 -6.58 1.68 15.01
N LEU A 167 -6.78 1.36 16.30
CA LEU A 167 -7.10 0.01 16.77
C LEU A 167 -8.45 -0.47 16.23
N SER A 168 -9.46 0.40 16.24
CA SER A 168 -10.77 0.08 15.67
C SER A 168 -10.64 -0.21 14.16
N CYS A 169 -9.84 0.58 13.44
CA CYS A 169 -9.55 0.34 12.02
C CYS A 169 -8.88 -1.03 11.77
N LEU A 170 -8.00 -1.49 12.67
CA LEU A 170 -7.38 -2.81 12.60
C LEU A 170 -8.38 -3.93 12.90
N LEU A 171 -9.26 -3.73 13.88
CA LEU A 171 -10.23 -4.74 14.34
C LEU A 171 -11.45 -4.87 13.42
N ASP A 172 -11.80 -3.82 12.70
CA ASP A 172 -12.95 -3.80 11.77
C ASP A 172 -12.79 -4.77 10.58
N GLY A 173 -11.59 -5.33 10.37
CA GLY A 173 -11.31 -6.24 9.25
C GLY A 173 -11.22 -5.54 7.89
N ASN A 174 -11.06 -4.22 7.89
CA ASN A 174 -10.85 -3.41 6.68
C ASN A 174 -9.53 -3.75 5.98
N ILE A 175 -8.54 -4.22 6.74
CA ILE A 175 -7.26 -4.69 6.24
C ILE A 175 -7.06 -6.09 6.84
N GLN A 176 -6.94 -7.10 5.98
CA GLN A 176 -6.77 -8.49 6.40
C GLN A 176 -5.49 -9.07 5.83
N PHE A 177 -4.81 -9.88 6.65
CA PHE A 177 -3.70 -10.70 6.20
C PHE A 177 -4.19 -11.97 5.56
N SER A 178 -3.64 -12.28 4.39
CA SER A 178 -3.68 -13.64 3.91
C SER A 178 -2.66 -14.48 4.70
N PRO A 179 -3.06 -15.65 5.26
CA PRO A 179 -2.09 -16.60 5.80
C PRO A 179 -1.25 -17.27 4.69
N PHE A 180 -1.64 -17.07 3.43
CA PHE A 180 -0.93 -17.55 2.26
C PHE A 180 -0.14 -16.43 1.60
N ARG A 181 1.04 -16.78 1.12
CA ARG A 181 1.87 -15.93 0.27
C ARG A 181 1.53 -16.17 -1.20
N ASP A 182 1.84 -15.20 -2.06
CA ASP A 182 1.69 -15.41 -3.49
C ASP A 182 2.75 -16.39 -4.03
N ARG A 183 2.71 -16.69 -5.34
CA ARG A 183 3.68 -17.60 -5.97
C ARG A 183 5.14 -17.14 -5.81
N SER A 184 5.34 -15.84 -5.62
CA SER A 184 6.65 -15.22 -5.47
C SER A 184 7.10 -15.12 -4.01
N GLY A 185 6.29 -15.62 -3.06
CA GLY A 185 6.56 -15.59 -1.63
C GLY A 185 6.19 -14.27 -0.95
N ARG A 186 5.51 -13.35 -1.63
CA ARG A 186 5.12 -12.05 -1.06
C ARG A 186 3.92 -12.18 -0.12
N THR A 187 3.93 -11.39 0.95
CA THR A 187 2.76 -11.22 1.82
C THR A 187 1.61 -10.57 1.06
N ILE A 188 0.40 -11.10 1.21
CA ILE A 188 -0.81 -10.58 0.57
C ILE A 188 -1.70 -9.90 1.61
N PHE A 189 -2.07 -8.66 1.35
CA PHE A 189 -3.03 -7.86 2.08
C PHE A 189 -4.33 -7.77 1.29
N ALA A 190 -5.47 -7.93 1.94
CA ALA A 190 -6.77 -7.61 1.37
C ALA A 190 -7.33 -6.37 2.05
N GLU A 191 -7.66 -5.34 1.26
CA GLU A 191 -8.27 -4.11 1.75
C GLU A 191 -9.73 -4.00 1.30
N PHE A 192 -10.65 -3.99 2.24
CA PHE A 192 -12.09 -3.89 2.00
C PHE A 192 -12.54 -2.46 2.20
N LEU A 193 -12.45 -1.64 1.15
CA LEU A 193 -12.71 -0.20 1.24
C LEU A 193 -14.16 0.12 1.62
N GLY A 194 -15.10 -0.75 1.26
CA GLY A 194 -16.53 -0.61 1.60
C GLY A 194 -16.88 -0.89 3.06
N LEU A 195 -15.96 -1.48 3.84
CA LEU A 195 -16.17 -1.78 5.27
C LEU A 195 -15.69 -0.64 6.19
N ARG A 196 -15.08 0.42 5.63
CA ARG A 196 -14.54 1.55 6.40
C ARG A 196 -15.65 2.30 7.14
N THR A 197 -15.79 2.07 8.44
CA THR A 197 -16.71 2.86 9.27
C THR A 197 -15.99 4.08 9.84
N LYS A 198 -16.33 5.27 9.32
CA LYS A 198 -15.93 6.59 9.89
C LYS A 198 -14.43 6.80 10.19
N THR A 199 -13.54 6.08 9.52
CA THR A 199 -12.08 6.23 9.69
C THR A 199 -11.51 7.34 8.80
N THR A 200 -10.65 8.18 9.38
CA THR A 200 -9.89 9.16 8.59
C THR A 200 -8.81 8.46 7.75
N ILE A 201 -8.37 9.07 6.65
CA ILE A 201 -7.25 8.56 5.84
C ILE A 201 -5.99 8.40 6.72
N ARG A 202 -5.76 9.34 7.64
CA ARG A 202 -4.62 9.29 8.57
C ARG A 202 -4.65 8.06 9.48
N THR A 203 -5.82 7.70 10.01
CA THR A 203 -6.04 6.49 10.81
C THR A 203 -5.69 5.23 10.01
N VAL A 204 -6.18 5.16 8.77
CA VAL A 204 -5.88 4.03 7.87
C VAL A 204 -4.39 3.94 7.57
N LEU A 205 -3.71 5.06 7.31
CA LEU A 205 -2.27 5.08 7.04
C LEU A 205 -1.44 4.66 8.26
N ARG A 206 -1.82 5.08 9.47
CA ARG A 206 -1.16 4.65 10.72
C ARG A 206 -1.32 3.15 10.95
N ALA A 207 -2.55 2.64 10.83
CA ALA A 207 -2.84 1.22 10.91
C ALA A 207 -2.05 0.43 9.85
N ARG A 208 -2.02 0.90 8.60
CA ARG A 208 -1.27 0.26 7.51
C ARG A 208 0.23 0.25 7.77
N LEU A 209 0.81 1.36 8.23
CA LEU A 209 2.25 1.41 8.54
C LEU A 209 2.62 0.44 9.66
N TYR A 210 1.81 0.39 10.73
CA TYR A 210 1.98 -0.59 11.81
C TYR A 210 1.94 -2.03 11.26
N MET A 211 0.95 -2.35 10.44
CA MET A 211 0.80 -3.68 9.84
C MET A 211 2.02 -4.03 9.00
N LEU A 212 2.43 -3.16 8.07
CA LEU A 212 3.60 -3.38 7.24
C LEU A 212 4.87 -3.56 8.08
N ALA A 213 5.11 -2.71 9.07
CA ALA A 213 6.28 -2.81 9.93
C ALA A 213 6.36 -4.13 10.70
N ASN A 214 5.22 -4.69 11.11
CA ASN A 214 5.16 -5.96 11.86
C ASN A 214 5.08 -7.20 10.95
N SER A 215 4.79 -7.05 9.66
CA SER A 215 4.62 -8.18 8.72
C SER A 215 5.87 -8.52 7.93
N VAL A 216 6.83 -7.61 7.90
CA VAL A 216 8.12 -7.84 7.26
C VAL A 216 8.92 -8.78 8.16
N GLU A 217 8.62 -10.07 8.04
CA GLU A 217 9.28 -11.14 8.81
C GLU A 217 10.47 -11.73 8.04
N THR A 218 10.45 -11.68 6.71
CA THR A 218 11.41 -12.40 5.86
C THR A 218 12.17 -11.47 4.92
N MET A 219 13.40 -11.87 4.55
CA MET A 219 14.18 -11.16 3.52
C MET A 219 13.43 -11.06 2.17
N ILE A 220 12.52 -11.99 1.89
CA ILE A 220 11.70 -12.02 0.67
C ILE A 220 10.69 -10.86 0.66
N ASP A 221 10.06 -10.57 1.81
CA ASP A 221 9.13 -9.44 1.91
C ASP A 221 9.83 -8.10 1.66
N ILE A 222 11.10 -8.01 2.06
CA ILE A 222 11.93 -6.83 1.86
C ILE A 222 12.32 -6.65 0.39
N SER A 223 12.74 -7.73 -0.29
CA SER A 223 13.21 -7.64 -1.68
C SER A 223 12.07 -7.56 -2.69
N LYS A 224 11.00 -8.34 -2.51
CA LYS A 224 9.89 -8.46 -3.47
C LYS A 224 8.68 -7.63 -3.09
N GLY A 225 8.65 -7.10 -1.87
CA GLY A 225 7.55 -6.30 -1.35
C GLY A 225 6.33 -7.13 -0.97
N SER A 226 5.15 -6.50 -1.06
CA SER A 226 3.88 -7.08 -0.68
C SER A 226 2.83 -6.82 -1.75
N VAL A 227 1.78 -7.64 -1.78
CA VAL A 227 0.65 -7.47 -2.70
C VAL A 227 -0.54 -6.96 -1.92
N ILE A 228 -1.14 -5.85 -2.36
CA ILE A 228 -2.39 -5.35 -1.79
C ILE A 228 -3.52 -5.60 -2.77
N ILE A 229 -4.58 -6.27 -2.35
CA ILE A 229 -5.80 -6.52 -3.13
C ILE A 229 -6.90 -5.62 -2.59
N GLY A 230 -7.31 -4.63 -3.38
CA GLY A 230 -8.38 -3.70 -3.01
C GLY A 230 -9.75 -4.20 -3.47
N TYR A 231 -10.67 -4.41 -2.52
CA TYR A 231 -12.08 -4.68 -2.78
C TYR A 231 -12.90 -3.39 -2.63
N LEU A 232 -13.44 -2.91 -3.74
CA LEU A 232 -14.39 -1.81 -3.78
C LEU A 232 -15.80 -2.41 -3.75
N VAL A 233 -16.38 -2.52 -2.55
CA VAL A 233 -17.78 -2.93 -2.40
C VAL A 233 -18.63 -1.67 -2.28
N GLU A 234 -19.13 -1.17 -3.40
CA GLU A 234 -20.11 -0.07 -3.40
C GLU A 234 -21.52 -0.63 -3.18
N GLN A 235 -22.17 -0.22 -2.09
CA GLN A 235 -23.61 -0.43 -1.93
C GLN A 235 -24.38 0.59 -2.77
N TYR A 236 -24.65 0.26 -4.04
CA TYR A 236 -25.67 0.97 -4.81
C TYR A 236 -27.06 0.34 -4.54
N GLY A 237 -27.84 0.99 -3.68
CA GLY A 237 -29.30 0.79 -3.61
C GLY A 237 -29.78 -0.64 -3.37
N GLY A 238 -29.08 -1.43 -2.54
CA GLY A 238 -29.51 -2.78 -2.14
C GLY A 238 -29.22 -3.91 -3.14
N CYS A 239 -28.47 -3.64 -4.22
CA CYS A 239 -28.01 -4.68 -5.14
C CYS A 239 -26.48 -4.79 -5.10
N TRP A 240 -25.96 -5.94 -4.68
CA TRP A 240 -24.52 -6.22 -4.64
C TRP A 240 -24.03 -6.47 -6.06
N LYS A 241 -23.16 -5.60 -6.58
CA LYS A 241 -22.32 -5.90 -7.75
C LYS A 241 -20.89 -6.00 -7.28
N GLU A 242 -20.30 -7.17 -7.49
CA GLU A 242 -18.91 -7.43 -7.15
C GLU A 242 -18.04 -7.00 -8.35
N GLU A 243 -17.34 -5.87 -8.20
CA GLU A 243 -16.25 -5.51 -9.11
C GLU A 243 -14.94 -5.64 -8.33
N SER A 244 -14.13 -6.64 -8.69
CA SER A 244 -12.78 -6.78 -8.15
C SER A 244 -11.81 -5.96 -9.00
N CYS A 245 -11.17 -4.95 -8.39
CA CYS A 245 -10.07 -4.22 -9.02
C CYS A 245 -8.75 -4.71 -8.42
N LEU A 246 -8.00 -5.52 -9.19
CA LEU A 246 -6.65 -5.94 -8.80
C LEU A 246 -5.67 -4.79 -9.05
N TRP A 247 -5.40 -3.99 -8.02
CA TRP A 247 -4.30 -3.03 -8.03
C TRP A 247 -3.03 -3.72 -7.51
N LYS A 248 -2.12 -4.16 -8.39
CA LYS A 248 -0.79 -4.59 -7.95
C LYS A 248 0.05 -3.35 -7.69
N LEU A 249 0.27 -3.03 -6.42
CA LEU A 249 1.15 -1.95 -6.02
C LEU A 249 2.47 -2.54 -5.52
N SER A 250 3.58 -2.27 -6.22
CA SER A 250 4.92 -2.49 -5.68
C SER A 250 5.15 -1.56 -4.48
N LEU A 251 5.92 -1.98 -3.47
CA LEU A 251 6.32 -1.12 -2.35
C LEU A 251 7.10 0.13 -2.81
N SER A 252 7.77 0.08 -3.98
CA SER A 252 8.36 1.26 -4.64
C SER A 252 7.29 2.26 -5.11
N ASP A 253 6.15 1.76 -5.58
CA ASP A 253 5.04 2.55 -6.11
C ASP A 253 4.07 2.97 -5.02
N LEU A 254 4.00 2.28 -3.88
CA LEU A 254 3.22 2.70 -2.71
C LEU A 254 3.79 3.95 -2.05
N THR A 255 5.10 4.17 -2.11
CA THR A 255 5.66 5.50 -1.82
C THR A 255 5.06 6.55 -2.75
N ALA A 256 4.94 6.30 -4.06
CA ALA A 256 4.39 7.27 -5.02
C ALA A 256 2.84 7.39 -5.02
N PHE A 257 2.09 6.31 -4.77
CA PHE A 257 0.63 6.27 -4.82
C PHE A 257 -0.02 6.79 -3.53
N ILE A 258 0.70 6.68 -2.39
CA ILE A 258 0.37 7.45 -1.17
C ILE A 258 0.69 8.94 -1.37
N TYR A 259 1.60 9.32 -2.29
CA TYR A 259 1.87 10.73 -2.63
C TYR A 259 0.85 11.37 -3.59
N VAL A 260 0.28 10.65 -4.55
CA VAL A 260 -0.64 11.26 -5.55
C VAL A 260 -2.07 11.47 -5.03
N THR A 261 -2.50 10.72 -4.00
CA THR A 261 -3.87 10.88 -3.45
C THR A 261 -3.95 11.76 -2.19
N ALA A 262 -2.82 12.29 -1.70
CA ALA A 262 -2.78 13.27 -0.61
C ALA A 262 -2.57 14.73 -1.09
N ILE A 263 -2.47 14.96 -2.41
CA ILE A 263 -2.51 16.28 -3.05
C ILE A 263 -3.46 16.20 -4.25
N GLN A 264 -4.76 16.16 -3.95
CA GLN A 264 -5.84 16.69 -4.78
C GLN A 264 -7.10 16.83 -3.93
#